data_AF-A0A7J6GU02-F1
#
_entry.id   AF-A0A7J6GU02-F1
#
_cell.length_a   1.000
_cell.length_b   1.000
_cell.length_c   1.000
_cell.angle_alpha   90.00
_cell.angle_beta   90.00
_cell.angle_gamma   90.00
#
_symmetry.space_group_name_H-M   'P 1'
#
loop_
_entity.id
_entity.type
_entity.pdbx_description
1 polymer ?
#
loop_
_entity_poly.entity_id
_entity_poly.type
_entity_poly.pdbx_seq_one_letter_code
_entity_poly.pdbx_strand_id
1 'polypeptide(L)'
;MTLVSYTISLHDNIITVFKGVQLKFPIWAKLSTSHLLTTIAVLVALPSLWLKNLSSISFLSFGGILMSAVIFSSVASTAIFGGVRPDHKIPVLQIYNIPAISGLYIFSYAGHIVFPNLYVAMKDPSKFTKVTVVSFSLVTTLYTVVAFLGAKLFGPQINPQITLSMPPHFIGTKIALWATVLTPITKYALEFAPFAIQLEHALPSSMTTRAKLITRGFLGSFFLLLILTLALSLPYFQHVLALTGSLLSTAICFILPCAFYIKIYWAHISKPVLALNLFLIGFGISLGLLGTASSTKMLIQTMKRAHHLT
;
A
#
# COMPACT_ATOMS: atom_id res chain seq x y z
N MET A 1 -3.87 -6.93 4.55
CA MET A 1 -2.63 -7.18 3.78
C MET A 1 -1.97 -5.87 3.31
N THR A 2 -2.70 -4.89 2.76
CA THR A 2 -2.15 -3.55 2.45
C THR A 2 -1.37 -2.91 3.61
N LEU A 3 -1.90 -3.00 4.83
CA LEU A 3 -1.21 -2.46 6.00
C LEU A 3 0.09 -3.20 6.35
N VAL A 4 0.17 -4.50 6.08
CA VAL A 4 1.40 -5.30 6.24
C VAL A 4 2.48 -4.77 5.30
N SER A 5 2.13 -4.46 4.05
CA SER A 5 3.03 -3.84 3.08
C SER A 5 3.59 -2.49 3.56
N TYR A 6 2.74 -1.63 4.15
CA TYR A 6 3.19 -0.38 4.74
C TYR A 6 4.13 -0.60 5.93
N THR A 7 3.88 -1.61 6.76
CA THR A 7 4.78 -1.95 7.87
C THR A 7 6.12 -2.51 7.39
N ILE A 8 6.13 -3.35 6.34
CA ILE A 8 7.38 -3.82 5.72
C ILE A 8 8.15 -2.64 5.13
N SER A 9 7.46 -1.72 4.45
CA SER A 9 8.09 -0.49 3.94
C SER A 9 8.70 0.35 5.05
N LEU A 10 7.97 0.54 6.17
CA LEU A 10 8.50 1.19 7.36
C LEU A 10 9.79 0.50 7.82
N HIS A 11 9.73 -0.81 8.00
CA HIS A 11 10.83 -1.64 8.50
C HIS A 11 12.09 -1.49 7.63
N ASP A 12 11.97 -1.64 6.31
CA ASP A 12 13.11 -1.59 5.41
C ASP A 12 13.77 -0.20 5.37
N ASN A 13 12.94 0.86 5.42
CA ASN A 13 13.44 2.23 5.39
C ASN A 13 14.03 2.67 6.74
N ILE A 14 13.41 2.31 7.87
CA ILE A 14 13.91 2.69 9.20
C ILE A 14 15.28 2.06 9.49
N ILE A 15 15.52 0.82 9.04
CA ILE A 15 16.85 0.20 9.13
C ILE A 15 17.89 1.04 8.39
N THR A 16 17.54 1.51 7.20
CA THR A 16 18.44 2.29 6.36
C THR A 16 18.71 3.67 6.97
N VAL A 17 17.70 4.31 7.56
CA VAL A 17 17.84 5.60 8.28
C VAL A 17 18.80 5.48 9.46
N PHE A 18 18.70 4.40 10.23
CA PHE A 18 19.53 4.17 11.42
C PHE A 18 20.81 3.38 11.14
N LYS A 19 21.17 3.16 9.86
CA LYS A 19 22.38 2.44 9.49
C LYS A 19 23.62 3.17 10.03
N GLY A 20 24.34 2.53 10.94
CA GLY A 20 25.53 3.09 11.61
C GLY A 20 25.29 3.63 13.02
N VAL A 21 24.05 3.63 13.52
CA VAL A 21 23.75 3.97 14.92
C VAL A 21 23.82 2.71 15.78
N GLN A 22 24.81 2.62 16.68
CA GLN A 22 24.87 1.54 17.67
C GLN A 22 23.94 1.83 18.84
N LEU A 23 22.69 1.37 18.73
CA LEU A 23 21.73 1.45 19.84
C LEU A 23 21.96 0.27 20.78
N LYS A 24 22.55 0.53 21.95
CA LYS A 24 22.68 -0.46 23.04
C LYS A 24 21.35 -0.52 23.80
N PHE A 25 20.63 -1.62 23.68
CA PHE A 25 19.38 -1.86 24.41
C PHE A 25 19.57 -2.89 25.55
N PRO A 26 18.71 -2.86 26.59
CA PRO A 26 18.81 -3.79 27.71
C PRO A 26 18.65 -5.25 27.25
N ILE A 27 19.49 -6.11 27.84
CA ILE A 27 19.71 -7.54 27.51
C ILE A 27 18.43 -8.41 27.55
N TRP A 28 17.35 -7.93 28.16
CA TRP A 28 16.10 -8.69 28.33
C TRP A 28 15.25 -8.82 27.05
N ALA A 29 15.43 -7.94 26.07
CA ALA A 29 14.74 -8.06 24.78
C ALA A 29 15.61 -8.84 23.77
N LYS A 30 15.31 -10.12 23.51
CA LYS A 30 15.91 -10.91 22.41
C LYS A 30 15.53 -10.41 20.99
N LEU A 31 14.98 -9.20 20.87
CA LEU A 31 14.58 -8.61 19.59
C LEU A 31 15.77 -7.92 18.95
N SER A 32 15.93 -8.08 17.63
CA SER A 32 16.90 -7.31 16.86
C SER A 32 16.57 -5.81 16.95
N THR A 33 17.60 -4.96 16.86
CA THR A 33 17.45 -3.50 16.86
C THR A 33 16.42 -3.02 15.84
N SER A 34 16.38 -3.65 14.66
CA SER A 34 15.42 -3.33 13.60
C SER A 34 13.97 -3.66 13.97
N HIS A 35 13.74 -4.83 14.59
CA HIS A 35 12.41 -5.21 15.08
C HIS A 35 11.93 -4.26 16.17
N LEU A 36 12.82 -3.85 17.09
CA LEU A 36 12.47 -2.90 18.15
C LEU A 36 12.10 -1.52 17.59
N LEU A 37 12.92 -0.96 16.69
CA LEU A 37 12.65 0.34 16.06
C LEU A 37 11.32 0.34 15.29
N THR A 38 11.05 -0.75 14.58
CA THR A 38 9.78 -0.93 13.84
C THR A 38 8.60 -1.01 14.79
N THR A 39 8.75 -1.77 15.88
CA THR A 39 7.71 -1.88 16.92
C THR A 39 7.40 -0.53 17.55
N ILE A 40 8.43 0.24 17.92
CA ILE A 40 8.26 1.59 18.47
C ILE A 40 7.52 2.49 17.47
N ALA A 41 7.95 2.50 16.20
CA ALA A 41 7.31 3.33 15.17
C ALA A 41 5.83 2.96 14.94
N VAL A 42 5.49 1.67 14.95
CA VAL A 42 4.11 1.19 14.85
C VAL A 42 3.29 1.59 16.09
N LEU A 43 3.86 1.49 17.29
CA LEU A 43 3.19 1.92 18.53
C LEU A 43 2.96 3.44 18.54
N VAL A 44 3.90 4.24 18.04
CA VAL A 44 3.70 5.70 17.86
C VAL A 44 2.58 5.99 16.87
N ALA A 45 2.39 5.14 15.86
CA ALA A 45 1.31 5.27 14.90
C ALA A 45 -0.06 4.80 15.44
N LEU A 46 -0.10 4.02 16.52
CA LEU A 46 -1.32 3.41 17.06
C LEU A 46 -2.45 4.41 17.37
N PRO A 47 -2.21 5.60 17.98
CA PRO A 47 -3.27 6.55 18.25
C PRO A 47 -4.01 7.04 17.01
N SER A 48 -3.38 6.99 15.83
CA SER A 48 -4.02 7.36 14.56
C SER A 48 -5.22 6.47 14.21
N LEU A 49 -5.23 5.22 14.68
CA LEU A 49 -6.33 4.26 14.49
C LEU A 49 -7.59 4.62 15.29
N TRP A 50 -7.46 5.52 16.28
CA TRP A 50 -8.57 5.93 17.12
C TRP A 50 -9.32 7.15 16.55
N LEU A 51 -8.88 7.69 15.41
CA LEU A 51 -9.58 8.77 14.73
C LEU A 51 -10.95 8.28 14.24
N LYS A 52 -12.02 8.97 14.66
CA LYS A 52 -13.41 8.65 14.31
C LYS A 52 -13.91 9.41 13.08
N ASN A 53 -13.51 10.67 12.97
CA ASN A 53 -14.15 11.60 12.06
C ASN A 53 -13.45 11.62 10.71
N LEU A 54 -14.22 11.47 9.62
CA LEU A 54 -13.71 11.57 8.25
C LEU A 54 -13.01 12.92 7.98
N SER A 55 -13.37 13.98 8.71
CA SER A 55 -12.65 15.27 8.66
C SER A 55 -11.21 15.17 9.19
N SER A 56 -10.99 14.50 10.32
CA SER A 56 -9.64 14.29 10.87
C SER A 56 -8.83 13.34 9.97
N ILE A 57 -9.50 12.33 9.41
CA ILE A 57 -8.91 11.42 8.43
C ILE A 57 -8.53 12.17 7.14
N SER A 58 -9.35 13.14 6.70
CA SER A 58 -9.05 13.99 5.54
C SER A 58 -7.83 14.87 5.79
N PHE A 59 -7.68 15.45 6.99
CA PHE A 59 -6.47 16.19 7.36
C PHE A 59 -5.23 15.29 7.34
N LEU A 60 -5.34 14.07 7.89
CA LEU A 60 -4.23 13.11 7.87
C LEU A 60 -3.91 12.62 6.44
N SER A 61 -4.92 12.52 5.58
CA SER A 61 -4.77 12.21 4.15
C SER A 61 -3.97 13.29 3.43
N PHE A 62 -4.20 14.58 3.74
CA PHE A 62 -3.38 15.67 3.22
C PHE A 62 -1.90 15.50 3.60
N GLY A 63 -1.62 15.10 4.84
CA GLY A 63 -0.27 14.72 5.26
C GLY A 63 0.32 13.57 4.43
N GLY A 64 -0.48 12.55 4.12
CA GLY A 64 -0.06 11.43 3.27
C GLY A 64 0.24 11.84 1.82
N ILE A 65 -0.53 12.79 1.27
CA ILE A 65 -0.29 13.40 -0.05
C ILE A 65 1.03 14.17 -0.02
N LEU A 66 1.28 14.98 1.02
CA LEU A 66 2.52 15.72 1.19
C LEU A 66 3.73 14.79 1.27
N MET A 67 3.66 13.71 2.06
CA MET A 67 4.73 12.71 2.13
C MET A 67 4.99 12.06 0.77
N SER A 68 3.93 11.74 0.01
CA SER A 68 4.05 11.19 -1.34
C SER A 68 4.70 12.19 -2.31
N ALA A 69 4.32 13.47 -2.25
CA ALA A 69 4.90 14.54 -3.05
C ALA A 69 6.39 14.75 -2.72
N VAL A 70 6.76 14.68 -1.43
CA VAL A 70 8.15 14.72 -0.98
C VAL A 70 8.95 13.55 -1.54
N ILE A 71 8.42 12.32 -1.47
CA ILE A 71 9.08 11.14 -2.02
C ILE A 71 9.30 11.29 -3.53
N PHE A 72 8.27 11.68 -4.29
CA PHE A 72 8.39 11.87 -5.74
C PHE A 72 9.38 12.98 -6.11
N SER A 73 9.36 14.09 -5.38
CA SER A 73 10.30 15.20 -5.59
C SER A 73 11.73 14.80 -5.26
N SER A 74 11.95 13.99 -4.23
CA SER A 74 13.28 13.46 -3.90
C SER A 74 13.81 12.49 -4.95
N VAL A 75 12.95 11.64 -5.53
CA VAL A 75 13.33 10.77 -6.65
C VAL A 75 13.70 11.60 -7.88
N ALA A 76 12.89 12.60 -8.24
CA ALA A 76 13.21 13.52 -9.33
C ALA A 76 14.50 14.29 -9.07
N SER A 77 14.72 14.77 -7.85
CA SER A 77 15.94 15.47 -7.45
C SER A 77 17.17 14.58 -7.51
N THR A 78 17.02 13.27 -7.24
CA THR A 78 18.10 12.29 -7.38
C THR A 78 18.53 12.15 -8.83
N ALA A 79 17.59 12.25 -9.78
CA ALA A 79 17.89 12.20 -11.21
C ALA A 79 18.75 13.38 -11.69
N ILE A 80 18.60 14.55 -11.05
CA ILE A 80 19.27 15.79 -11.45
C ILE A 80 20.56 16.01 -10.66
N PHE A 81 20.50 15.83 -9.34
CA PHE A 81 21.54 16.22 -8.38
C PHE A 81 22.16 15.04 -7.62
N GLY A 82 21.62 13.83 -7.77
CA GLY A 82 22.05 12.65 -7.01
C GLY A 82 23.37 12.03 -7.48
N GLY A 83 24.00 12.58 -8.52
CA GLY A 83 25.26 12.03 -9.08
C GLY A 83 25.10 10.68 -9.79
N VAL A 84 23.87 10.21 -10.00
CA VAL A 84 23.56 8.98 -10.75
C VAL A 84 23.24 9.36 -12.20
N ARG A 85 23.93 8.73 -13.15
CA ARG A 85 23.69 8.97 -14.58
C ARG A 85 22.51 8.13 -15.05
N PRO A 86 21.54 8.70 -15.80
CA PRO A 86 20.38 7.97 -16.32
C PRO A 86 20.72 7.19 -17.61
N ASP A 87 21.71 6.31 -17.56
CA ASP A 87 22.30 5.62 -18.72
C ASP A 87 21.71 4.22 -18.97
N HIS A 88 20.88 3.70 -18.07
CA HIS A 88 20.28 2.39 -18.24
C HIS A 88 19.31 2.36 -19.44
N LYS A 89 19.31 1.25 -20.17
CA LYS A 89 18.36 1.01 -21.27
C LYS A 89 17.08 0.41 -20.72
N ILE A 90 15.94 0.92 -21.17
CA ILE A 90 14.64 0.34 -20.83
C ILE A 90 14.43 -0.89 -21.72
N PRO A 91 14.18 -2.07 -21.16
CA PRO A 91 13.97 -3.28 -21.95
C PRO A 91 12.69 -3.17 -22.80
N VAL A 92 12.68 -3.87 -23.94
CA VAL A 92 11.48 -4.01 -24.78
C VAL A 92 10.37 -4.72 -23.98
N LEU A 93 9.11 -4.44 -24.30
CA LEU A 93 7.95 -5.00 -23.64
C LEU A 93 8.00 -6.54 -23.56
N GLN A 94 8.05 -7.08 -22.35
CA GLN A 94 8.07 -8.52 -22.07
C GLN A 94 6.68 -8.99 -21.63
N ILE A 95 5.85 -9.38 -22.60
CA ILE A 95 4.44 -9.77 -22.38
C ILE A 95 4.31 -10.91 -21.36
N TYR A 96 5.25 -11.87 -21.37
CA TYR A 96 5.25 -13.01 -20.45
C TYR A 96 5.42 -12.60 -18.97
N ASN A 97 5.95 -11.40 -18.68
CA ASN A 97 6.08 -10.89 -17.32
C ASN A 97 4.81 -10.19 -16.82
N ILE A 98 3.87 -9.84 -17.71
CA ILE A 98 2.65 -9.11 -17.36
C ILE A 98 1.86 -9.81 -16.24
N PRO A 99 1.59 -11.13 -16.29
CA PRO A 99 0.85 -11.79 -15.21
C PRO A 99 1.58 -11.75 -13.86
N ALA A 100 2.91 -11.75 -13.85
CA ALA A 100 3.70 -11.71 -12.63
C ALA A 100 3.71 -10.32 -11.96
N ILE A 101 3.64 -9.25 -12.76
CA ILE A 101 3.65 -7.86 -12.26
C ILE A 101 2.25 -7.26 -12.13
N SER A 102 1.22 -7.88 -12.73
CA SER A 102 -0.15 -7.37 -12.72
C SER A 102 -0.68 -7.16 -11.31
N GLY A 103 -0.33 -8.03 -10.36
CA GLY A 103 -0.67 -7.86 -8.96
C GLY A 103 -0.15 -6.54 -8.39
N LEU A 104 1.14 -6.24 -8.59
CA LEU A 104 1.72 -4.96 -8.15
C LEU A 104 0.96 -3.77 -8.76
N TYR A 105 0.67 -3.84 -10.06
CA TYR A 105 -0.02 -2.78 -10.78
C TYR A 105 -1.45 -2.59 -10.26
N ILE A 106 -2.23 -3.66 -10.14
CA ILE A 106 -3.62 -3.61 -9.64
C ILE A 106 -3.66 -3.10 -8.20
N PHE A 107 -2.71 -3.53 -7.36
CA PHE A 107 -2.58 -3.02 -5.99
C PHE A 107 -2.38 -1.50 -5.96
N SER A 108 -1.55 -0.95 -6.85
CA SER A 108 -1.30 0.49 -6.92
C SER A 108 -2.54 1.34 -7.23
N TYR A 109 -3.58 0.75 -7.84
CA TYR A 109 -4.86 1.41 -8.12
C TYR A 109 -6.00 0.92 -7.21
N ALA A 110 -5.69 0.14 -6.18
CA ALA A 110 -6.67 -0.31 -5.21
C ALA A 110 -7.08 0.84 -4.29
N GLY A 111 -8.38 0.99 -4.07
CA GLY A 111 -8.98 2.08 -3.28
C GLY A 111 -10.51 2.05 -3.27
N HIS A 112 -11.11 1.22 -4.12
CA HIS A 112 -12.55 1.11 -4.31
C HIS A 112 -13.35 0.81 -3.01
N ILE A 113 -12.74 0.20 -2.00
CA ILE A 113 -13.40 -0.07 -0.71
C ILE A 113 -13.84 1.20 0.04
N VAL A 114 -13.14 2.33 -0.16
CA VAL A 114 -13.50 3.60 0.47
C VAL A 114 -14.43 4.47 -0.37
N PHE A 115 -14.70 4.09 -1.62
CA PHE A 115 -15.48 4.91 -2.55
C PHE A 115 -16.91 5.19 -2.09
N PRO A 116 -17.68 4.23 -1.55
CA PRO A 116 -19.02 4.51 -1.05
C PRO A 116 -19.01 5.54 0.11
N ASN A 117 -18.08 5.37 1.07
CA ASN A 117 -17.94 6.29 2.19
C ASN A 117 -17.49 7.68 1.71
N LEU A 118 -16.60 7.75 0.72
CA LEU A 118 -16.15 9.00 0.12
C LEU A 118 -17.31 9.70 -0.60
N TYR A 119 -18.10 8.97 -1.38
CA TYR A 119 -19.24 9.49 -2.12
C TYR A 119 -20.27 10.15 -1.19
N VAL A 120 -20.64 9.47 -0.10
CA VAL A 120 -21.61 9.99 0.88
C VAL A 120 -21.04 11.17 1.67
N ALA A 121 -19.73 11.21 1.90
CA ALA A 121 -19.07 12.29 2.63
C ALA A 121 -18.80 13.55 1.79
N MET A 122 -18.91 13.49 0.46
CA MET A 122 -18.70 14.64 -0.40
C MET A 122 -19.79 15.69 -0.21
N LYS A 123 -19.40 16.97 -0.09
CA LYS A 123 -20.34 18.11 -0.08
C LYS A 123 -21.24 18.14 -1.31
N ASP A 124 -20.74 17.68 -2.46
CA ASP A 124 -21.46 17.60 -3.72
C ASP A 124 -21.13 16.26 -4.42
N PRO A 125 -21.95 15.21 -4.17
CA PRO A 125 -21.71 13.87 -4.73
C PRO A 125 -21.77 13.81 -6.26
N SER A 126 -22.44 14.76 -6.92
CA SER A 126 -22.51 14.82 -8.39
C SER A 126 -21.13 14.97 -9.05
N LYS A 127 -20.15 15.50 -8.31
CA LYS A 127 -18.77 15.69 -8.77
C LYS A 127 -17.88 14.45 -8.60
N PHE A 128 -18.37 13.37 -8.01
CA PHE A 128 -17.57 12.18 -7.70
C PHE A 128 -16.81 11.64 -8.91
N THR A 129 -17.49 11.46 -10.06
CA THR A 129 -16.84 10.99 -11.29
C THR A 129 -15.70 11.90 -11.74
N LYS A 130 -15.90 13.23 -11.70
CA LYS A 130 -14.86 14.20 -12.07
C LYS A 130 -13.65 14.10 -11.13
N VAL A 131 -13.90 14.02 -9.82
CA VAL A 131 -12.82 13.90 -8.82
C VAL A 131 -12.04 12.61 -9.02
N THR A 132 -12.72 11.48 -9.23
CA THR A 132 -12.08 10.19 -9.48
C THR A 132 -11.24 10.20 -10.76
N VAL A 133 -11.79 10.68 -11.89
CA VAL A 133 -11.04 10.75 -13.16
C VAL A 133 -9.78 11.61 -13.03
N VAL A 134 -9.89 12.80 -12.43
CA VAL A 134 -8.74 13.69 -12.22
C VAL A 134 -7.69 13.05 -11.31
N SER A 135 -8.12 12.44 -10.21
CA SER A 135 -7.23 11.85 -9.22
C SER A 135 -6.46 10.64 -9.78
N PHE A 136 -7.15 9.74 -10.48
CA PHE A 136 -6.53 8.57 -11.11
C PHE A 136 -5.63 8.95 -12.28
N SER A 137 -5.99 9.97 -13.08
CA SER A 137 -5.13 10.47 -14.14
C SER A 137 -3.82 11.07 -13.60
N LEU A 138 -3.93 11.86 -12.52
CA LEU A 138 -2.76 12.43 -11.84
C LEU A 138 -1.85 11.34 -11.27
N VAL A 139 -2.40 10.38 -10.52
CA VAL A 139 -1.63 9.25 -9.96
C VAL A 139 -0.96 8.42 -11.06
N THR A 140 -1.69 8.13 -12.15
CA THR A 140 -1.14 7.38 -13.30
C THR A 140 0.06 8.11 -13.90
N THR A 141 -0.04 9.43 -14.07
CA THR A 141 1.05 10.27 -14.58
C THR A 141 2.26 10.22 -13.65
N LEU A 142 2.05 10.40 -12.34
CA LEU A 142 3.12 10.37 -11.35
C LEU A 142 3.82 9.01 -11.30
N TYR A 143 3.06 7.91 -11.27
CA TYR A 143 3.62 6.56 -11.32
C TYR A 143 4.42 6.31 -12.58
N THR A 144 3.92 6.77 -13.73
CA THR A 144 4.61 6.64 -15.01
C THR A 144 5.96 7.38 -14.98
N VAL A 145 5.98 8.64 -14.54
CA VAL A 145 7.22 9.44 -14.43
C VAL A 145 8.23 8.75 -13.51
N VAL A 146 7.80 8.34 -12.31
CA VAL A 146 8.69 7.69 -11.33
C VAL A 146 9.18 6.33 -11.84
N ALA A 147 8.36 5.56 -12.54
CA ALA A 147 8.77 4.30 -13.15
C ALA A 147 9.85 4.52 -14.22
N PHE A 148 9.69 5.52 -15.09
CA PHE A 148 10.70 5.88 -16.08
C PHE A 148 12.01 6.34 -15.43
N LEU A 149 11.94 7.20 -14.41
CA LEU A 149 13.11 7.65 -13.66
C LEU A 149 13.83 6.49 -12.99
N GLY A 150 13.11 5.63 -12.27
CA GLY A 150 13.67 4.46 -11.60
C GLY A 150 14.33 3.50 -12.59
N ALA A 151 13.68 3.22 -13.72
CA ALA A 151 14.23 2.36 -14.76
C ALA A 151 15.51 2.94 -15.39
N LYS A 152 15.57 4.27 -15.59
CA LYS A 152 16.75 4.95 -16.17
C LYS A 152 17.92 5.09 -15.19
N LEU A 153 17.64 5.36 -13.92
CA LEU A 153 18.68 5.58 -12.91
C LEU A 153 19.25 4.27 -12.36
N PHE A 154 18.40 3.28 -12.11
CA PHE A 154 18.79 2.08 -11.36
C PHE A 154 18.72 0.78 -12.19
N GLY A 155 17.97 0.78 -13.29
CA GLY A 155 17.89 -0.36 -14.19
C GLY A 155 17.56 -1.68 -13.48
N PRO A 156 18.21 -2.80 -13.87
CA PRO A 156 17.99 -4.11 -13.24
C PRO A 156 18.38 -4.21 -11.76
N GLN A 157 19.14 -3.24 -11.23
CA GLN A 157 19.59 -3.23 -9.83
C GLN A 157 18.61 -2.52 -8.89
N ILE A 158 17.47 -2.05 -9.40
CA ILE A 158 16.47 -1.39 -8.58
C ILE A 158 15.94 -2.34 -7.49
N ASN A 159 15.94 -1.87 -6.26
CA ASN A 159 15.30 -2.56 -5.15
C ASN A 159 13.77 -2.48 -5.28
N PRO A 160 13.01 -3.41 -4.65
CA PRO A 160 11.55 -3.35 -4.54
C PRO A 160 10.98 -1.99 -4.10
N GLN A 161 11.76 -1.23 -3.32
CA GLN A 161 11.45 0.12 -2.91
C GLN A 161 12.50 1.07 -3.47
N ILE A 162 12.07 2.04 -4.28
CA ILE A 162 12.97 2.97 -4.97
C ILE A 162 13.85 3.76 -3.99
N THR A 163 13.33 4.05 -2.79
CA THR A 163 14.06 4.77 -1.73
C THR A 163 15.33 4.07 -1.29
N LEU A 164 15.34 2.74 -1.31
CA LEU A 164 16.50 1.91 -0.95
C LEU A 164 17.55 1.84 -2.06
N SER A 165 17.22 2.29 -3.28
CA SER A 165 18.14 2.34 -4.42
C SER A 165 18.83 3.70 -4.56
N MET A 166 18.31 4.73 -3.88
CA MET A 166 18.83 6.08 -4.00
C MET A 166 20.20 6.24 -3.30
N PRO A 167 21.06 7.17 -3.77
CA PRO A 167 22.41 7.36 -3.21
C PRO A 167 22.38 7.75 -1.73
N PRO A 168 23.09 7.05 -0.83
CA PRO A 168 22.95 7.26 0.61
C PRO A 168 23.52 8.60 1.11
N HIS A 169 24.45 9.20 0.34
CA HIS A 169 25.05 10.49 0.67
C HIS A 169 24.18 11.68 0.26
N PHE A 170 23.18 11.47 -0.60
CA PHE A 170 22.31 12.54 -1.09
C PHE A 170 21.25 12.91 -0.04
N ILE A 171 21.07 14.21 0.22
CA ILE A 171 20.13 14.69 1.23
C ILE A 171 18.68 14.33 0.89
N GLY A 172 18.30 14.35 -0.40
CA GLY A 172 16.98 13.95 -0.86
C GLY A 172 16.66 12.48 -0.53
N THR A 173 17.67 11.61 -0.50
CA THR A 173 17.51 10.22 -0.06
C THR A 173 17.08 10.17 1.40
N LYS A 174 17.76 10.89 2.30
CA LYS A 174 17.41 10.93 3.73
C LYS A 174 16.00 11.46 3.96
N ILE A 175 15.61 12.50 3.20
CA ILE A 175 14.26 13.08 3.26
C ILE A 175 13.22 12.04 2.81
N ALA A 176 13.45 11.34 1.70
CA ALA A 176 12.52 10.34 1.20
C ALA A 176 12.40 9.12 2.12
N LEU A 177 13.50 8.68 2.74
CA LEU A 177 13.50 7.61 3.72
C LEU A 177 12.59 7.97 4.91
N TRP A 178 12.75 9.15 5.49
CA TRP A 178 11.90 9.61 6.60
C TRP A 178 10.44 9.80 6.18
N ALA A 179 10.18 10.38 5.00
CA ALA A 179 8.82 10.50 4.48
C ALA A 179 8.15 9.12 4.31
N THR A 180 8.92 8.12 3.89
CA THR A 180 8.45 6.73 3.76
C THR A 180 8.18 6.09 5.12
N VAL A 181 9.05 6.31 6.11
CA VAL A 181 8.85 5.84 7.50
C VAL A 181 7.60 6.47 8.14
N LEU A 182 7.28 7.73 7.83
CA LEU A 182 6.12 8.44 8.38
C LEU A 182 4.81 8.13 7.63
N THR A 183 4.88 7.72 6.36
CA THR A 183 3.70 7.44 5.53
C THR A 183 2.70 6.46 6.17
N PRO A 184 3.13 5.32 6.76
CA PRO A 184 2.24 4.38 7.44
C PRO A 184 1.33 5.00 8.50
N ILE A 185 1.77 6.05 9.22
CA ILE A 185 0.93 6.75 10.22
C ILE A 185 -0.36 7.25 9.58
N THR A 186 -0.25 7.82 8.38
CA THR A 186 -1.41 8.34 7.64
C THR A 186 -2.27 7.20 7.06
N LYS A 187 -1.60 6.15 6.57
CA LYS A 187 -2.25 5.03 5.87
C LYS A 187 -2.99 4.09 6.83
N TYR A 188 -2.46 3.85 8.02
CA TYR A 188 -3.12 3.07 9.07
C TYR A 188 -4.49 3.66 9.39
N ALA A 189 -4.58 4.97 9.66
CA ALA A 189 -5.86 5.59 9.95
C ALA A 189 -6.84 5.52 8.77
N LEU A 190 -6.36 5.78 7.53
CA LEU A 190 -7.19 5.77 6.32
C LEU A 190 -7.79 4.40 6.02
N GLU A 191 -6.97 3.35 6.09
CA GLU A 191 -7.39 1.98 5.78
C GLU A 191 -8.21 1.35 6.92
N PHE A 192 -8.00 1.79 8.16
CA PHE A 192 -8.78 1.33 9.31
C PHE A 192 -10.12 2.05 9.46
N ALA A 193 -10.27 3.25 8.90
CA ALA A 193 -11.51 4.03 8.95
C ALA A 193 -12.78 3.27 8.53
N PRO A 194 -12.85 2.63 7.33
CA PRO A 194 -14.05 1.88 6.94
C PRO A 194 -14.33 0.73 7.91
N PHE A 195 -13.30 0.05 8.40
CA PHE A 195 -13.45 -1.00 9.40
C PHE A 195 -14.02 -0.45 10.71
N ALA A 196 -13.51 0.68 11.19
CA ALA A 196 -13.98 1.33 12.42
C ALA A 196 -15.46 1.75 12.33
N ILE A 197 -15.89 2.27 11.18
CA ILE A 197 -17.30 2.63 10.92
C ILE A 197 -18.18 1.38 10.96
N GLN A 198 -17.79 0.32 10.26
CA GLN A 198 -18.55 -0.93 10.23
C GLN A 198 -18.61 -1.61 11.60
N LEU A 199 -17.52 -1.56 12.37
CA LEU A 199 -17.50 -2.05 13.74
C LEU A 199 -18.47 -1.26 14.63
N GLU A 200 -18.51 0.07 14.51
CA GLU A 200 -19.42 0.90 15.30
C GLU A 200 -20.89 0.59 15.01
N HIS A 201 -21.25 0.32 13.74
CA HIS A 201 -22.60 -0.12 13.37
C HIS A 201 -22.94 -1.53 13.85
N ALA A 202 -21.95 -2.42 13.98
CA ALA A 202 -22.16 -3.78 14.47
C ALA A 202 -22.28 -3.85 16.00
N LEU A 203 -21.78 -2.86 16.73
CA LEU A 203 -21.84 -2.83 18.19
C LEU A 203 -23.26 -2.47 18.68
N PRO A 204 -23.77 -3.11 19.75
CA PRO A 204 -25.09 -2.81 20.30
C PRO A 204 -25.30 -1.33 20.62
N SER A 205 -26.50 -0.83 20.33
CA SER A 205 -26.90 0.54 20.66
C SER A 205 -26.91 0.82 22.17
N SER A 206 -27.09 -0.23 22.99
CA SER A 206 -27.06 -0.17 24.46
C SER A 206 -25.67 0.09 25.05
N MET A 207 -24.59 -0.10 24.29
CA MET A 207 -23.23 0.15 24.78
C MET A 207 -22.95 1.66 24.94
N THR A 208 -22.34 2.04 26.05
CA THR A 208 -21.89 3.42 26.29
C THR A 208 -20.82 3.85 25.29
N THR A 209 -20.71 5.16 25.03
CA THR A 209 -19.68 5.72 24.14
C THR A 209 -18.26 5.33 24.56
N ARG A 210 -17.98 5.30 25.89
CA ARG A 210 -16.68 4.86 26.41
C ARG A 210 -16.42 3.39 26.11
N ALA A 211 -17.40 2.51 26.31
CA ALA A 211 -17.26 1.09 26.00
C ALA A 211 -16.99 0.86 24.50
N LYS A 212 -17.72 1.54 23.62
CA LYS A 212 -17.47 1.49 22.16
C LYS A 212 -16.06 1.94 21.79
N LEU A 213 -15.58 3.02 22.40
CA LEU A 213 -14.21 3.52 22.20
C LEU A 213 -13.15 2.51 22.66
N ILE A 214 -13.35 1.88 23.83
CA ILE A 214 -12.44 0.86 24.36
C ILE A 214 -12.42 -0.38 23.47
N THR A 215 -13.59 -0.90 23.07
CA THR A 215 -13.68 -2.07 22.18
C THR A 215 -12.98 -1.82 20.86
N ARG A 216 -13.19 -0.65 20.25
CA ARG A 216 -12.50 -0.24 19.02
C ARG A 216 -11.00 -0.11 19.23
N GLY A 217 -10.57 0.52 20.31
CA GLY A 217 -9.16 0.69 20.65
C GLY A 217 -8.45 -0.65 20.82
N PHE A 218 -9.07 -1.57 21.57
CA PHE A 218 -8.56 -2.93 21.76
C PHE A 218 -8.45 -3.68 20.43
N LEU A 219 -9.51 -3.66 19.63
CA LEU A 219 -9.54 -4.39 18.36
C LEU A 219 -8.56 -3.80 17.33
N GLY A 220 -8.45 -2.46 17.27
CA GLY A 220 -7.45 -1.78 16.45
C GLY A 220 -6.01 -2.10 16.87
N SER A 221 -5.72 -2.09 18.18
CA SER A 221 -4.42 -2.51 18.71
C SER A 221 -4.11 -3.97 18.37
N PHE A 222 -5.10 -4.87 18.54
CA PHE A 222 -4.94 -6.29 18.18
C PHE A 222 -4.61 -6.48 16.70
N PHE A 223 -5.36 -5.83 15.81
CA PHE A 223 -5.09 -5.89 14.37
C PHE A 223 -3.73 -5.31 14.01
N LEU A 224 -3.32 -4.20 14.63
CA LEU A 224 -2.02 -3.59 14.38
C LEU A 224 -0.86 -4.50 14.82
N LEU A 225 -1.01 -5.18 15.96
CA LEU A 225 -0.04 -6.18 16.42
C LEU A 225 0.04 -7.37 15.45
N LEU A 226 -1.11 -7.87 14.97
CA LEU A 226 -1.13 -8.93 13.95
C LEU A 226 -0.43 -8.48 12.66
N ILE A 227 -0.68 -7.25 12.22
CA ILE A 227 -0.02 -6.65 11.04
C ILE A 227 1.49 -6.57 11.26
N LEU A 228 1.93 -6.12 12.43
CA LEU A 228 3.35 -6.05 12.80
C LEU A 228 4.00 -7.43 12.79
N THR A 229 3.38 -8.43 13.41
CA THR A 229 3.89 -9.81 13.40
C THR A 229 4.03 -10.33 11.98
N LEU A 230 2.99 -10.18 11.14
CA LEU A 230 3.04 -10.63 9.75
C LEU A 230 4.14 -9.92 8.95
N ALA A 231 4.33 -8.61 9.15
CA ALA A 231 5.34 -7.84 8.46
C ALA A 231 6.77 -8.27 8.84
N LEU A 232 7.01 -8.54 10.12
CA LEU A 232 8.31 -9.00 10.61
C LEU A 232 8.58 -10.48 10.24
N SER A 233 7.54 -11.31 10.11
CA SER A 233 7.68 -12.71 9.69
C SER A 233 7.84 -12.89 8.17
N LEU A 234 7.27 -11.98 7.37
CA LEU A 234 7.31 -12.03 5.90
C LEU A 234 7.80 -10.69 5.31
N PRO A 235 9.08 -10.31 5.49
CA PRO A 235 9.63 -9.02 5.07
C PRO A 235 9.89 -8.92 3.55
N TYR A 236 9.02 -9.50 2.73
CA TYR A 236 9.16 -9.56 1.27
C TYR A 236 8.21 -8.55 0.60
N PHE A 237 8.56 -7.27 0.69
CA PHE A 237 7.70 -6.15 0.26
C PHE A 237 7.00 -6.41 -1.09
N GLN A 238 7.76 -6.59 -2.17
CA GLN A 238 7.21 -6.80 -3.51
C GLN A 238 6.27 -8.01 -3.59
N HIS A 239 6.63 -9.13 -2.98
CA HIS A 239 5.81 -10.34 -3.05
C HIS A 239 4.50 -10.19 -2.27
N VAL A 240 4.52 -9.52 -1.12
CA VAL A 240 3.30 -9.24 -0.34
C VAL A 240 2.38 -8.27 -1.09
N LEU A 241 2.91 -7.22 -1.72
CA LEU A 241 2.10 -6.33 -2.58
C LEU A 241 1.53 -7.09 -3.77
N ALA A 242 2.36 -7.86 -4.48
CA ALA A 242 1.94 -8.59 -5.67
C ALA A 242 0.80 -9.58 -5.34
N LEU A 243 0.94 -10.33 -4.25
CA LEU A 243 -0.10 -11.25 -3.76
C LEU A 243 -1.38 -10.53 -3.33
N THR A 244 -1.24 -9.41 -2.60
CA THR A 244 -2.40 -8.59 -2.18
C THR A 244 -3.14 -8.03 -3.38
N GLY A 245 -2.39 -7.60 -4.39
CA GLY A 245 -2.90 -7.12 -5.66
C GLY A 245 -3.65 -8.19 -6.43
N SER A 246 -2.99 -9.31 -6.72
CA SER A 246 -3.54 -10.38 -7.54
C SER A 246 -4.76 -11.02 -6.91
N LEU A 247 -4.76 -11.23 -5.59
CA LEU A 247 -5.86 -11.90 -4.89
C LEU A 247 -6.98 -10.92 -4.50
N LEU A 248 -6.67 -9.97 -3.61
CA LEU A 248 -7.67 -9.13 -2.97
C LEU A 248 -8.07 -7.95 -3.85
N SER A 249 -7.08 -7.26 -4.43
CA SER A 249 -7.35 -6.04 -5.19
C SER A 249 -8.05 -6.36 -6.52
N THR A 250 -7.67 -7.44 -7.20
CA THR A 250 -8.40 -7.93 -8.39
C THR A 250 -9.86 -8.21 -8.08
N ALA A 251 -10.14 -8.90 -6.96
CA ALA A 251 -11.51 -9.21 -6.56
C ALA A 251 -12.32 -7.93 -6.31
N ILE A 252 -11.78 -7.00 -5.53
CA ILE A 252 -12.47 -5.77 -5.11
C ILE A 252 -12.60 -4.76 -6.27
N CYS A 253 -11.63 -4.69 -7.19
CA CYS A 253 -11.60 -3.66 -8.23
C CYS A 253 -12.23 -4.11 -9.56
N PHE A 254 -12.18 -5.41 -9.88
CA PHE A 254 -12.71 -5.93 -11.16
C PHE A 254 -13.92 -6.83 -10.94
N ILE A 255 -13.76 -7.91 -10.17
CA ILE A 255 -14.74 -9.00 -10.14
C ILE A 255 -16.03 -8.58 -9.43
N LEU A 256 -15.92 -8.11 -8.18
CA LEU A 256 -17.09 -7.79 -7.35
C LEU A 256 -17.90 -6.61 -7.90
N PRO A 257 -17.30 -5.47 -8.32
CA PRO A 257 -18.08 -4.36 -8.86
C PRO A 257 -18.87 -4.76 -10.13
N CYS A 258 -18.24 -5.50 -11.05
CA CYS A 258 -18.90 -5.96 -12.27
C CYS A 258 -20.02 -6.97 -11.96
N ALA A 259 -19.77 -7.92 -11.06
CA ALA A 259 -20.76 -8.92 -10.67
C ALA A 259 -21.97 -8.27 -9.97
N PHE A 260 -21.72 -7.31 -9.06
CA PHE A 260 -22.79 -6.57 -8.40
C PHE A 260 -23.56 -5.69 -9.38
N TYR A 261 -22.89 -5.02 -10.32
CA TYR A 261 -23.55 -4.22 -11.35
C TYR A 261 -24.50 -5.08 -12.20
N ILE A 262 -24.04 -6.23 -12.70
CA ILE A 262 -24.87 -7.17 -13.46
C ILE A 262 -26.06 -7.64 -12.61
N LYS A 263 -25.83 -8.00 -11.35
CA LYS A 263 -26.89 -8.51 -10.46
C LYS A 263 -27.96 -7.44 -10.18
N ILE A 264 -27.55 -6.19 -9.96
CA ILE A 264 -28.48 -5.09 -9.66
C ILE A 264 -29.28 -4.67 -10.90
N TYR A 265 -28.63 -4.60 -12.07
CA TYR A 265 -29.24 -4.09 -13.30
C TYR A 265 -29.66 -5.19 -14.27
N TRP A 266 -29.81 -6.44 -13.82
CA TRP A 266 -30.04 -7.60 -14.68
C TRP A 266 -31.15 -7.40 -15.73
N ALA A 267 -32.28 -6.80 -15.33
CA ALA A 267 -33.43 -6.58 -16.20
C ALA A 267 -33.25 -5.42 -17.20
N HIS A 268 -32.30 -4.51 -16.96
CA HIS A 268 -32.14 -3.25 -17.72
C HIS A 268 -30.76 -3.09 -18.36
N ILE A 269 -29.86 -4.05 -18.18
CA ILE A 269 -28.50 -3.98 -18.71
C ILE A 269 -28.48 -4.20 -20.23
N SER A 270 -27.80 -3.30 -20.94
CA SER A 270 -27.63 -3.46 -22.39
C SER A 270 -26.63 -4.58 -22.69
N LYS A 271 -26.83 -5.31 -23.80
CA LYS A 271 -25.93 -6.38 -24.25
C LYS A 271 -24.44 -5.98 -24.30
N PRO A 272 -24.03 -4.80 -24.83
CA PRO A 272 -22.62 -4.41 -24.83
C PRO A 272 -22.06 -4.17 -23.43
N VAL A 273 -22.85 -3.59 -22.52
CA VAL A 273 -22.42 -3.35 -21.13
C VAL A 273 -22.31 -4.68 -20.38
N LEU A 274 -23.24 -5.62 -20.60
CA LEU A 274 -23.15 -6.97 -20.05
C LEU A 274 -21.89 -7.68 -20.54
N ALA A 275 -21.61 -7.65 -21.85
CA ALA A 275 -20.41 -8.25 -22.43
C ALA A 275 -19.12 -7.67 -21.84
N LEU A 276 -19.05 -6.34 -21.68
CA LEU A 276 -17.91 -5.66 -21.05
C LEU A 276 -17.71 -6.13 -19.60
N ASN A 277 -18.77 -6.17 -18.79
CA ASN A 277 -18.67 -6.61 -17.39
C ASN A 277 -18.24 -8.08 -17.29
N LEU A 278 -18.79 -8.97 -18.12
CA LEU A 278 -18.38 -10.38 -18.17
C LEU A 278 -16.92 -10.53 -18.60
N PHE A 279 -16.47 -9.75 -19.59
CA PHE A 279 -15.07 -9.71 -20.00
C PHE A 279 -14.16 -9.26 -18.84
N LEU A 280 -14.51 -8.18 -18.14
CA LEU A 280 -13.73 -7.69 -16.99
C LEU A 280 -13.66 -8.72 -15.85
N ILE A 281 -14.74 -9.46 -15.60
CA ILE A 281 -14.75 -10.57 -14.65
C ILE A 281 -13.78 -11.67 -15.09
N GLY A 282 -13.89 -12.14 -16.34
CA GLY A 282 -13.02 -13.20 -16.87
C GLY A 282 -11.55 -12.81 -16.90
N PHE A 283 -11.27 -11.56 -17.31
CA PHE A 283 -9.93 -10.98 -17.30
C PHE A 283 -9.38 -10.85 -15.87
N GLY A 284 -10.19 -10.36 -14.93
CA GLY A 284 -9.85 -10.29 -13.52
C GLY A 284 -9.53 -11.67 -12.94
N ILE A 285 -10.37 -12.68 -13.17
CA ILE A 285 -10.12 -14.07 -12.72
C ILE A 285 -8.79 -14.58 -13.28
N SER A 286 -8.54 -14.38 -14.57
CA SER A 286 -7.31 -14.83 -15.23
C SER A 286 -6.07 -14.18 -14.63
N LEU A 287 -6.06 -12.84 -14.48
CA LEU A 287 -4.95 -12.13 -13.84
C LEU A 287 -4.79 -12.50 -12.37
N GLY A 288 -5.90 -12.68 -11.65
CA GLY A 288 -5.89 -13.04 -10.24
C GLY A 288 -5.30 -14.42 -10.00
N LEU A 289 -5.70 -15.42 -10.79
CA LEU A 289 -5.16 -16.78 -10.69
C LEU A 289 -3.69 -16.84 -11.10
N LEU A 290 -3.33 -16.31 -12.27
CA LEU A 290 -1.96 -16.33 -12.77
C LEU A 290 -1.02 -15.52 -11.87
N GLY A 291 -1.44 -14.33 -11.46
CA GLY A 291 -0.66 -13.45 -10.59
C GLY A 291 -0.48 -14.02 -9.20
N THR A 292 -1.51 -14.67 -8.64
CA THR A 292 -1.40 -15.34 -7.33
C THR A 292 -0.47 -16.54 -7.42
N ALA A 293 -0.63 -17.40 -8.42
CA ALA A 293 0.25 -18.55 -8.62
C ALA A 293 1.72 -18.13 -8.78
N SER A 294 1.98 -17.09 -9.59
CA SER A 294 3.32 -16.54 -9.77
C SER A 294 3.89 -15.95 -8.47
N SER A 295 3.12 -15.09 -7.80
CA SER A 295 3.56 -14.40 -6.58
C SER A 295 3.83 -15.38 -5.43
N THR A 296 2.96 -16.38 -5.25
CA THR A 296 3.15 -17.44 -4.25
C THR A 296 4.37 -18.29 -4.56
N LYS A 297 4.58 -18.68 -5.83
CA LYS A 297 5.78 -19.43 -6.24
C LYS A 297 7.05 -18.65 -5.94
N MET A 298 7.10 -17.36 -6.30
CA MET A 298 8.26 -16.50 -6.04
C MET A 298 8.50 -16.29 -4.53
N LEU A 299 7.44 -16.11 -3.75
CA LEU A 299 7.52 -15.97 -2.30
C LEU A 299 8.11 -17.22 -1.65
N ILE A 300 7.59 -18.41 -1.99
CA ILE A 300 8.09 -19.69 -1.46
C ILE A 300 9.55 -19.92 -1.84
N GLN A 301 9.92 -19.65 -3.09
CA GLN A 301 11.31 -19.78 -3.54
C GLN A 301 12.25 -18.85 -2.77
N THR A 302 11.83 -17.62 -2.53
CA THR A 302 12.62 -16.63 -1.78
C THR A 302 12.77 -17.05 -0.32
N MET A 303 11.69 -17.53 0.31
CA MET A 303 11.75 -18.07 1.68
C MET A 303 12.69 -19.27 1.81
N LYS A 304 12.65 -20.22 0.87
CA LYS A 304 13.56 -21.37 0.88
C LYS A 304 15.02 -20.93 0.77
N ARG A 305 15.32 -19.98 -0.12
CA ARG A 305 16.68 -19.43 -0.25
C ARG A 305 17.16 -18.75 1.03
N ALA A 306 16.29 -17.96 1.68
CA ALA A 306 16.62 -17.32 2.94
C ALA A 306 16.96 -18.34 4.04
N HIS A 307 16.18 -19.42 4.13
CA HIS A 307 16.44 -20.47 5.13
C HIS A 307 17.74 -21.25 4.90
N HIS A 308 18.19 -21.39 3.65
CA HIS A 308 19.49 -22.01 3.35
C HIS A 308 20.69 -21.11 3.65
N LEU A 309 20.48 -19.81 3.85
CA LEU A 309 21.53 -18.82 4.10
C LEU A 309 21.69 -18.45 5.59
N THR A 310 20.80 -18.95 6.45
CA THR A 310 20.79 -18.74 7.92
C THR A 310 21.18 -20.01 8.65
#